data_AF-I1XJJ7-F1
#
_entry.id   AF-I1XJJ7-F1
#
_cell.length_a   1.000
_cell.length_b   1.000
_cell.length_c   1.000
_cell.angle_alpha   90.00
_cell.angle_beta   90.00
_cell.angle_gamma   90.00
#
_symmetry.space_group_name_H-M   'P 1'
#
loop_
_entity.id
_entity.type
_entity.pdbx_description
1 polymer ?
#
loop_
_entity_poly.entity_id
_entity_poly.type
_entity_poly.pdbx_seq_one_letter_code
_entity_poly.pdbx_strand_id
1 'polypeptide(L)'
;MKTHIILALPILALFSLPLHADETTDNKQCELIANLTGDYYHHKQAGKSKQEVLQTMRPEFANDEFLRVVDLAINLAYTFPDELAEEKVEQQVFQGCEQHQ
;
A
#
# COMPACT_ATOMS: atom_id res chain seq x y z
N MET A 1 -30.74 5.54 -68.84
CA MET A 1 -29.70 5.06 -67.90
C MET A 1 -29.79 5.87 -66.63
N LYS A 2 -30.09 5.23 -65.50
CA LYS A 2 -30.19 5.91 -64.19
C LYS A 2 -29.29 5.15 -63.22
N THR A 3 -28.08 5.66 -63.05
CA THR A 3 -27.06 5.11 -62.16
C THR A 3 -27.36 5.56 -60.74
N HIS A 4 -27.73 4.61 -59.88
CA HIS A 4 -27.82 4.84 -58.44
C HIS A 4 -26.42 4.66 -57.84
N ILE A 5 -25.73 5.77 -57.58
CA ILE A 5 -24.47 5.78 -56.84
C ILE A 5 -24.84 5.67 -55.36
N ILE A 6 -24.66 4.48 -54.79
CA ILE A 6 -24.76 4.26 -53.35
C ILE A 6 -23.41 4.63 -52.75
N LEU A 7 -23.35 5.81 -52.14
CA LEU A 7 -22.19 6.30 -51.39
C LEU A 7 -22.17 5.56 -50.04
N ALA A 8 -21.38 4.49 -49.95
CA ALA A 8 -21.15 3.80 -48.69
C ALA A 8 -20.14 4.61 -47.85
N LEU A 9 -20.64 5.26 -46.79
CA LEU A 9 -19.85 5.97 -45.80
C LEU A 9 -19.17 4.93 -44.89
N PRO A 10 -17.83 4.85 -44.79
CA PRO A 10 -17.19 4.01 -43.80
C PRO A 10 -17.31 4.76 -42.47
N ILE A 11 -18.25 4.35 -41.63
CA ILE A 11 -18.26 4.75 -40.23
C ILE A 11 -17.03 4.08 -39.62
N LEU A 12 -15.92 4.82 -39.53
CA LEU A 12 -14.79 4.44 -38.70
C LEU A 12 -15.32 4.29 -37.27
N ALA A 13 -15.54 3.04 -36.87
CA ALA A 13 -15.70 2.68 -35.48
C ALA A 13 -14.38 3.01 -34.78
N LEU A 14 -14.28 4.21 -34.24
CA LEU A 14 -13.34 4.55 -33.19
C LEU A 14 -13.73 3.67 -31.99
N PHE A 15 -13.19 2.45 -31.96
CA PHE A 15 -13.12 1.65 -30.75
C PHE A 15 -12.19 2.38 -29.79
N SER A 16 -12.76 3.35 -29.07
CA SER A 16 -12.19 3.84 -27.82
C SER A 16 -12.25 2.67 -26.84
N LEU A 17 -11.25 1.79 -26.90
CA LEU A 17 -10.98 0.90 -25.80
C LEU A 17 -10.79 1.81 -24.57
N PRO A 18 -11.56 1.63 -23.49
CA PRO A 18 -11.18 2.26 -22.24
C PRO A 18 -9.83 1.66 -21.89
N LEU A 19 -8.78 2.45 -22.05
CA LEU A 19 -7.50 2.22 -21.41
C LEU A 19 -7.82 2.25 -19.92
N HIS A 20 -8.10 1.08 -19.35
CA HIS A 20 -8.06 0.90 -17.92
C HIS A 20 -6.58 1.07 -17.58
N ALA A 21 -6.20 2.29 -17.23
CA ALA A 21 -5.03 2.48 -16.40
C ALA A 21 -5.35 1.73 -15.11
N ASP A 22 -4.91 0.48 -15.06
CA ASP A 22 -4.77 -0.31 -13.85
C ASP A 22 -3.69 0.41 -13.05
N GLU A 23 -4.08 1.50 -12.38
CA GLU A 23 -3.23 2.12 -11.38
C GLU A 23 -3.04 1.06 -10.31
N THR A 24 -1.79 0.66 -10.12
CA THR A 24 -1.27 -0.11 -9.00
C THR A 24 -1.41 0.68 -7.68
N THR A 25 -2.62 1.14 -7.38
CA THR A 25 -3.02 1.79 -6.12
C THR A 25 -3.49 0.79 -5.08
N ASP A 26 -3.82 -0.44 -5.47
CA ASP A 26 -4.56 -1.38 -4.60
C ASP A 26 -3.82 -1.78 -3.32
N ASN A 27 -2.49 -1.56 -3.20
CA ASN A 27 -1.77 -1.98 -1.99
C ASN A 27 -0.77 -0.99 -1.40
N LYS A 28 -0.72 0.26 -1.86
CA LYS A 28 0.27 1.24 -1.34
C LYS A 28 0.16 1.46 0.18
N GLN A 29 -1.04 1.37 0.74
CA GLN A 29 -1.24 1.46 2.18
C GLN A 29 -0.73 0.22 2.91
N CYS A 30 -0.95 -0.98 2.36
CA CYS A 30 -0.43 -2.22 2.92
C CYS A 30 1.10 -2.28 2.83
N GLU A 31 1.69 -1.82 1.73
CA GLU A 31 3.15 -1.65 1.60
C GLU A 31 3.68 -0.71 2.68
N LEU A 32 3.04 0.45 2.89
CA LEU A 32 3.44 1.41 3.92
C LEU A 32 3.38 0.80 5.32
N ILE A 33 2.29 0.10 5.67
CA ILE A 33 2.13 -0.55 6.98
C ILE A 33 3.19 -1.63 7.17
N ALA A 34 3.43 -2.46 6.15
CA ALA A 34 4.43 -3.53 6.19
C ALA A 34 5.84 -2.97 6.43
N ASN A 35 6.27 -2.01 5.61
CA ASN A 35 7.59 -1.39 5.70
C ASN A 35 7.81 -0.71 7.05
N LEU A 36 6.85 0.10 7.51
CA LEU A 36 6.95 0.73 8.84
C LEU A 36 7.01 -0.30 9.96
N THR A 37 6.26 -1.40 9.83
CA THR A 37 6.31 -2.48 10.83
C THR A 37 7.68 -3.15 10.86
N GLY A 38 8.31 -3.37 9.70
CA GLY A 38 9.69 -3.84 9.58
C GLY A 38 10.68 -2.91 10.30
N ASP A 39 10.63 -1.61 10.01
CA ASP A 39 11.47 -0.59 10.64
C ASP A 39 11.32 -0.58 12.18
N TYR A 40 10.09 -0.66 12.69
CA TYR A 40 9.85 -0.69 14.14
C TYR A 40 10.21 -2.02 14.78
N TYR A 41 10.09 -3.12 14.04
CA TYR A 41 10.55 -4.43 14.48
C TYR A 41 12.09 -4.47 14.60
N HIS A 42 12.81 -3.80 13.70
CA HIS A 42 14.25 -3.60 13.82
C HIS A 42 14.63 -2.86 15.12
N HIS A 43 13.88 -1.81 15.49
CA HIS A 43 14.07 -1.13 16.77
C HIS A 43 13.82 -2.03 17.99
N LYS A 44 12.81 -2.89 17.91
CA LYS A 44 12.53 -3.90 18.94
C LYS A 44 13.70 -4.88 19.07
N GLN A 45 14.22 -5.41 17.95
CA GLN A 45 15.38 -6.32 17.95
C GLN A 45 16.65 -5.65 18.49
N ALA A 46 16.79 -4.33 18.31
CA ALA A 46 17.85 -3.54 18.92
C ALA A 46 17.67 -3.32 20.44
N GLY A 47 16.63 -3.89 21.06
CA GLY A 47 16.35 -3.83 22.50
C GLY A 47 15.57 -2.60 22.97
N LYS A 48 15.04 -1.78 22.06
CA LYS A 48 14.21 -0.63 22.45
C LYS A 48 12.84 -1.08 22.91
N SER A 49 12.35 -0.53 24.01
CA SER A 49 10.97 -0.72 24.45
C SER A 49 9.99 0.04 23.56
N LYS A 50 8.73 -0.41 23.54
CA LYS A 50 7.65 0.24 22.79
C LYS A 50 7.48 1.70 23.19
N GLN A 51 7.61 2.01 24.48
CA GLN A 51 7.50 3.36 25.02
C GLN A 51 8.62 4.26 24.50
N GLU A 52 9.85 3.76 24.42
CA GLU A 52 10.98 4.52 23.85
C GLU A 52 10.74 4.83 22.38
N VAL A 53 10.26 3.86 21.59
CA VAL A 53 9.95 4.07 20.17
C VAL A 53 8.83 5.10 19.99
N LEU A 54 7.75 5.00 20.76
CA LEU A 54 6.63 5.95 20.68
C LEU A 54 7.08 7.40 20.98
N GLN A 55 8.03 7.60 21.88
CA GLN A 55 8.56 8.92 22.23
C GLN A 55 9.46 9.53 21.13
N THR A 56 9.94 8.73 20.17
CA THR A 56 10.73 9.25 19.04
C THR A 56 9.89 9.89 17.95
N MET A 57 8.57 9.67 17.97
CA MET A 57 7.65 10.28 17.02
C MET A 57 7.62 11.79 17.19
N ARG A 58 7.64 12.51 16.06
CA ARG A 58 7.54 13.98 16.02
C ARG A 58 6.20 14.37 15.38
N PRO A 59 5.11 14.42 16.17
CA PRO A 59 3.76 14.64 15.65
C PRO A 59 3.62 16.01 14.95
N GLU A 60 4.47 16.97 15.25
CA GLU A 60 4.46 18.30 14.62
C GLU A 60 4.78 18.27 13.10
N PHE A 61 5.34 17.18 12.59
CA PHE A 61 5.67 17.01 11.16
C PHE A 61 4.76 16.01 10.42
N ALA A 62 3.75 15.47 11.09
CA ALA A 62 2.89 14.42 10.54
C ALA A 62 1.42 14.83 10.61
N ASN A 63 0.63 14.33 9.65
CA ASN A 63 -0.83 14.42 9.74
C ASN A 63 -1.39 13.28 10.62
N ASP A 64 -2.61 13.46 11.11
CA ASP A 64 -3.27 12.51 12.03
C ASP A 64 -3.42 11.10 11.43
N GLU A 65 -3.63 10.99 10.11
CA GLU A 65 -3.78 9.70 9.43
C GLU A 65 -2.46 8.93 9.44
N PHE A 66 -1.36 9.60 9.09
CA PHE A 66 -0.03 9.03 9.15
C PHE A 66 0.33 8.61 10.58
N LEU A 67 0.00 9.43 11.58
CA LEU A 67 0.24 9.08 12.99
C LEU A 67 -0.52 7.81 13.42
N ARG A 68 -1.72 7.57 12.90
CA ARG A 68 -2.45 6.31 13.14
C ARG A 68 -1.77 5.11 12.48
N VAL A 69 -1.27 5.27 11.27
CA VAL A 69 -0.52 4.20 10.57
C VAL A 69 0.76 3.87 11.34
N VAL A 70 1.47 4.87 11.82
CA VAL A 70 2.67 4.69 12.65
C VAL A 70 2.33 3.96 13.96
N ASP A 71 1.29 4.37 14.68
CA ASP A 71 0.86 3.68 15.90
C ASP A 71 0.51 2.22 15.63
N LEU A 72 -0.23 1.96 14.54
CA LEU A 72 -0.54 0.60 14.10
C LEU A 72 0.73 -0.22 13.82
N ALA A 73 1.67 0.32 13.07
CA ALA A 73 2.92 -0.36 12.71
C ALA A 73 3.78 -0.66 13.96
N ILE A 74 3.89 0.28 14.89
CA ILE A 74 4.57 0.04 16.18
C ILE A 74 3.84 -1.06 16.96
N ASN A 75 2.52 -1.01 17.02
CA ASN A 75 1.74 -2.03 17.72
C ASN A 75 2.00 -3.42 17.13
N LEU A 76 1.96 -3.56 15.80
CA LEU A 76 2.23 -4.81 15.10
C LEU A 76 3.65 -5.31 15.34
N ALA A 77 4.67 -4.45 15.23
CA ALA A 77 6.07 -4.83 15.44
C ALA A 77 6.29 -5.50 16.81
N TYR A 78 5.61 -5.01 17.86
CA TYR A 78 5.73 -5.54 19.21
C TYR A 78 4.85 -6.77 19.51
N THR A 79 4.07 -7.28 18.55
CA THR A 79 3.36 -8.57 18.70
C THR A 79 4.15 -9.76 18.16
N PHE A 80 5.04 -9.54 17.19
CA PHE A 80 5.86 -10.59 16.60
C PHE A 80 6.96 -11.07 17.56
N PRO A 81 7.35 -12.36 17.54
CA PRO A 81 8.47 -12.86 18.33
C PRO A 81 9.83 -12.39 17.75
N ASP A 82 10.86 -12.27 18.59
CA ASP A 82 12.13 -11.60 18.25
C ASP A 82 13.03 -12.43 17.30
N GLU A 83 12.75 -13.71 17.11
CA GLU A 83 13.57 -14.62 16.29
C GLU A 83 13.21 -14.59 14.80
N LEU A 84 12.20 -13.80 14.38
CA LEU A 84 11.84 -13.65 12.98
C LEU A 84 12.81 -12.70 12.27
N ALA A 85 13.07 -12.98 10.99
CA ALA A 85 13.71 -12.03 10.09
C ALA A 85 12.73 -10.88 9.78
N GLU A 86 13.27 -9.67 9.62
CA GLU A 86 12.51 -8.45 9.31
C GLU A 86 11.66 -8.63 8.05
N GLU A 87 12.23 -9.17 6.98
CA GLU A 87 11.53 -9.40 5.71
C GLU A 87 10.34 -10.35 5.87
N LYS A 88 10.43 -11.29 6.81
CA LYS A 88 9.33 -12.22 7.10
C LYS A 88 8.20 -11.54 7.88
N VAL A 89 8.53 -10.57 8.74
CA VAL A 89 7.53 -9.76 9.44
C VAL A 89 6.80 -8.86 8.43
N GLU A 90 7.54 -8.16 7.57
CA GLU A 90 6.97 -7.33 6.50
C GLU A 90 6.02 -8.13 5.61
N GLN A 91 6.45 -9.31 5.14
CA GLN A 91 5.62 -10.17 4.29
C GLN A 91 4.33 -10.61 5.00
N GLN A 92 4.40 -10.98 6.28
CA GLN A 92 3.21 -11.39 7.05
C GLN A 92 2.24 -10.23 7.27
N VAL A 93 2.77 -9.05 7.55
CA VAL A 93 1.95 -7.83 7.73
C VAL A 93 1.29 -7.42 6.43
N PHE A 94 2.04 -7.45 5.32
CA PHE A 94 1.51 -7.14 3.99
C PHE A 94 0.36 -8.09 3.62
N GLN A 95 0.58 -9.41 3.71
CA GLN A 95 -0.45 -10.41 3.43
C GLN A 95 -1.66 -10.29 4.36
N GLY A 96 -1.42 -9.99 5.64
CA GLY A 96 -2.48 -9.77 6.61
C GLY A 96 -3.32 -8.53 6.30
N CYS A 97 -2.68 -7.45 5.84
CA CYS A 97 -3.34 -6.22 5.42
C CYS A 97 -4.22 -6.46 4.18
N GLU A 98 -3.70 -7.12 3.15
CA GLU A 98 -4.46 -7.45 1.93
C GLU A 98 -5.73 -8.26 2.23
N GLN A 99 -5.67 -9.17 3.21
CA GLN A 99 -6.82 -10.01 3.57
C GLN A 99 -7.95 -9.27 4.29
N HIS A 100 -7.69 -8.09 4.85
CA HIS A 100 -8.62 -7.34 5.69
C HIS A 100 -8.96 -5.95 5.12
N GLN A 101 -8.67 -5.69 3.83
CA GLN A 101 -9.12 -4.49 3.13
C GLN A 101 -10.65 -4.41 3.01
#